data_AF-B4CWT0-F1
#
_entry.id   AF-B4CWT0-F1
#
_cell.length_a   1.000
_cell.length_b   1.000
_cell.length_c   1.000
_cell.angle_alpha   90.00
_cell.angle_beta   90.00
_cell.angle_gamma   90.00
#
_symmetry.space_group_name_H-M   'P 1'
#
loop_
_entity.id
_entity.type
_entity.pdbx_description
1 polymer ?
#
loop_
_entity_poly.entity_id
_entity_poly.type
_entity_poly.pdbx_seq_one_letter_code
_entity_poly.pdbx_strand_id
1 'polypeptide(L)'
;MSTIDELAGATAALRRRLEGGETMMPRELRALWSRRLRPFWRLRIEIYRALARRFLEVGENYLASEVADEGWEFFGDDAVLILIRALATARSGAPRAAQELLGKKRDLIVDAAEAKSLLARTFKDLWKASGEERYLREAFELYYQDYTATKGDRAFPGVNAASMALFLGRNEEARRIAAEVLAAIRVRSAAMGYWERVTGAECLLVGGEIEQARAAYLLATSAEKIPYAHLATTRAQARLLLRQLGHDEGSLDSCFPLPNVIAFVGHRLDPPNRLAPRFPEALAPAIKERIREAVWRAQAGFGYSAAANGADILFLEVMQEAGLETYVHLPLPEEEFIRQSVDRPDGDEWLARYRAVTANATEFICEEHAGSLAFAYGNLLLFGAACQHARQLGSDVQLLAVWDGLPGDGAGGTADYVRMVRDTGRPVEVIGLPATTTGSSPPPAPVEETEQLLSVLSFSLAPEQNEGASHRLAAFLRQSETVHREVLGQEVRLFFQTPTAAARAALEIGRQIDSTLGLHTGPMRPGTHALTGEKVIHGEHAAKAAALLALQPAGLIYASHAFAALLGLYPLPGVNCEFLGYRALNPSARREPIFQVRA
;
A
#
# COMPACT_ATOMS: atom_id res chain seq x y z
N MET A 1 -10.19 32.08 -19.48
CA MET A 1 -8.98 32.17 -18.65
C MET A 1 -9.40 32.80 -17.34
N SER A 2 -9.30 32.07 -16.22
CA SER A 2 -9.57 32.66 -14.91
C SER A 2 -8.57 33.77 -14.60
N THR A 3 -9.04 34.84 -13.97
CA THR A 3 -8.17 35.95 -13.56
C THR A 3 -7.25 35.54 -12.39
N ILE A 4 -6.14 36.25 -12.18
CA ILE A 4 -5.22 35.97 -11.05
C ILE A 4 -5.97 36.08 -9.71
N ASP A 5 -6.89 37.04 -9.60
CA ASP A 5 -7.70 37.26 -8.39
C ASP A 5 -8.69 36.11 -8.13
N GLU A 6 -9.30 35.54 -9.18
CA GLU A 6 -10.13 34.34 -9.06
C GLU A 6 -9.34 33.15 -8.54
N LEU A 7 -8.11 32.96 -9.04
CA LEU A 7 -7.24 31.86 -8.63
C LEU A 7 -6.76 32.05 -7.19
N ALA A 8 -6.42 33.28 -6.78
CA ALA A 8 -6.08 33.60 -5.40
C ALA A 8 -7.26 33.38 -4.43
N GLY A 9 -8.47 33.78 -4.83
CA GLY A 9 -9.71 33.54 -4.09
C GLY A 9 -10.04 32.05 -3.94
N ALA A 10 -9.94 31.28 -5.02
CA ALA A 10 -10.15 29.83 -5.02
C ALA A 10 -9.16 29.11 -4.09
N THR A 11 -7.89 29.55 -4.11
CA THR A 11 -6.80 29.02 -3.28
C THR A 11 -7.07 29.27 -1.79
N ALA A 12 -7.58 30.45 -1.42
CA ALA A 12 -7.97 30.77 -0.05
C ALA A 12 -9.23 30.00 0.41
N ALA A 13 -10.21 29.82 -0.48
CA ALA A 13 -11.39 29.00 -0.20
C ALA A 13 -11.01 27.53 0.02
N LEU A 14 -10.15 26.99 -0.83
CA LEU A 14 -9.63 25.63 -0.70
C LEU A 14 -8.90 25.42 0.62
N ARG A 15 -8.02 26.36 1.02
CA ARG A 15 -7.37 26.31 2.33
C ARG A 15 -8.39 26.22 3.46
N ARG A 16 -9.40 27.11 3.47
CA ARG A 16 -10.44 27.09 4.51
C ARG A 16 -11.23 25.78 4.52
N ARG A 17 -11.49 25.20 3.36
CA ARG A 17 -12.14 23.88 3.26
C ARG A 17 -11.28 22.77 3.86
N LEU A 18 -9.98 22.76 3.52
CA LEU A 18 -9.02 21.80 4.07
C LEU A 18 -8.80 22.00 5.58
N GLU A 19 -8.83 23.22 6.11
CA GLU A 19 -8.65 23.48 7.55
C GLU A 19 -9.96 23.35 8.37
N GLY A 20 -11.10 23.62 7.75
CA GLY A 20 -12.39 23.85 8.41
C GLY A 20 -13.13 22.62 8.95
N GLY A 21 -12.46 21.48 9.12
CA GLY A 21 -13.07 20.28 9.67
C GLY A 21 -14.12 19.57 8.79
N GLU A 22 -14.42 20.10 7.60
CA GLU A 22 -15.32 19.44 6.63
C GLU A 22 -14.78 18.05 6.29
N THR A 23 -15.65 17.04 6.37
CA THR A 23 -15.29 15.67 5.96
C THR A 23 -15.18 15.63 4.45
N MET A 24 -13.96 15.50 3.93
CA MET A 24 -13.72 15.27 2.51
C MET A 24 -13.44 13.79 2.27
N MET A 25 -14.06 13.24 1.23
CA MET A 25 -13.82 11.85 0.84
C MET A 25 -12.42 11.70 0.23
N PRO A 26 -11.75 10.54 0.38
CA PRO A 26 -10.43 10.30 -0.21
C PRO A 26 -10.35 10.63 -1.71
N ARG A 27 -11.41 10.32 -2.47
CA ARG A 27 -11.53 10.65 -3.90
C ARG A 27 -11.48 12.16 -4.18
N GLU A 28 -12.07 12.99 -3.31
CA GLU A 28 -12.06 14.44 -3.48
C GLU A 28 -10.66 15.00 -3.24
N LEU A 29 -9.97 14.51 -2.21
CA LEU A 29 -8.58 14.88 -1.91
C LEU A 29 -7.64 14.48 -3.06
N ARG A 30 -7.81 13.27 -3.61
CA ARG A 30 -7.06 12.79 -4.77
C ARG A 30 -7.34 13.62 -6.02
N ALA A 31 -8.59 13.99 -6.27
CA ALA A 31 -8.96 14.86 -7.39
C ALA A 31 -8.36 16.28 -7.25
N LEU A 32 -8.33 16.83 -6.04
CA LEU A 32 -7.66 18.11 -5.76
C LEU A 32 -6.16 18.02 -6.06
N TRP A 33 -5.51 16.94 -5.63
CA TRP A 33 -4.10 16.72 -5.89
C TRP A 33 -3.83 16.57 -7.39
N SER A 34 -4.54 15.68 -8.10
CA SER A 34 -4.27 15.39 -9.51
C SER A 34 -4.54 16.57 -10.45
N ARG A 35 -5.55 17.40 -10.15
CA ARG A 35 -5.94 18.56 -10.97
C ARG A 35 -5.31 19.88 -10.52
N ARG A 36 -4.39 19.85 -9.56
CA ARG A 36 -3.77 21.06 -9.00
C ARG A 36 -3.05 21.86 -10.08
N LEU A 37 -3.23 23.17 -10.05
CA LEU A 37 -2.45 24.08 -10.88
C LEU A 37 -1.16 24.46 -10.14
N ARG A 38 -0.11 23.66 -10.34
CA ARG A 38 1.20 23.82 -9.70
C ARG A 38 1.72 25.27 -9.63
N PRO A 39 1.65 26.10 -10.69
CA PRO A 39 2.14 27.48 -10.65
C PRO A 39 1.48 28.38 -9.59
N PHE A 40 0.24 28.08 -9.20
CA PHE A 40 -0.50 28.84 -8.18
C PHE A 40 -0.32 28.26 -6.78
N TRP A 41 -0.27 26.93 -6.67
CA TRP A 41 -0.09 26.26 -5.38
C TRP A 41 1.27 26.55 -4.77
N ARG A 42 2.33 26.63 -5.59
CA ARG A 42 3.69 27.01 -5.15
C ARG A 42 3.82 28.42 -4.55
N LEU A 43 2.73 29.19 -4.47
CA LEU A 43 2.69 30.49 -3.80
C LEU A 43 2.14 30.41 -2.36
N ARG A 44 1.58 29.26 -1.94
CA ARG A 44 0.86 29.11 -0.66
C ARG A 44 1.21 27.79 0.04
N ILE A 45 2.17 27.83 0.95
CA ILE A 45 2.62 26.65 1.71
C ILE A 45 1.49 26.02 2.54
N GLU A 46 0.51 26.80 2.98
CA GLU A 46 -0.57 26.34 3.85
C GLU A 46 -1.44 25.29 3.18
N ILE A 47 -1.57 25.30 1.85
CA ILE A 47 -2.31 24.26 1.13
C ILE A 47 -1.58 22.92 1.21
N TYR A 48 -0.26 22.91 1.03
CA TYR A 48 0.52 21.69 1.13
C TYR A 48 0.46 21.12 2.55
N ARG A 49 0.61 21.97 3.58
CA ARG A 49 0.49 21.54 4.98
C ARG A 49 -0.90 20.97 5.28
N ALA A 50 -1.97 21.67 4.88
CA ALA A 50 -3.33 21.24 5.14
C ALA A 50 -3.69 19.96 4.36
N LEU A 51 -3.37 19.89 3.07
CA LEU A 51 -3.68 18.72 2.24
C LEU A 51 -2.88 17.49 2.67
N ALA A 52 -1.59 17.63 2.95
CA ALA A 52 -0.77 16.50 3.41
C ALA A 52 -1.26 15.96 4.76
N ARG A 53 -1.72 16.85 5.67
CA ARG A 53 -2.38 16.44 6.92
C ARG A 53 -3.70 15.71 6.66
N ARG A 54 -4.53 16.17 5.70
CA ARG A 54 -5.76 15.45 5.31
C ARG A 54 -5.48 14.07 4.76
N PHE A 55 -4.47 13.91 3.92
CA PHE A 55 -4.06 12.58 3.45
C PHE A 55 -3.60 11.67 4.60
N LEU A 56 -2.88 12.20 5.60
CA LEU A 56 -2.56 11.42 6.81
C LEU A 56 -3.80 11.01 7.62
N GLU A 57 -4.82 11.86 7.71
CA GLU A 57 -6.06 11.59 8.43
C GLU A 57 -6.86 10.45 7.76
N VAL A 58 -6.90 10.41 6.43
CA VAL A 58 -7.58 9.34 5.68
C VAL A 58 -6.70 8.10 5.44
N GLY A 59 -5.46 8.08 5.95
CA GLY A 59 -4.55 6.94 5.84
C GLY A 59 -3.75 6.85 4.54
N GLU A 60 -3.87 7.83 3.66
CA GLU A 60 -3.17 7.95 2.37
C GLU A 60 -1.72 8.42 2.57
N ASN A 61 -0.92 7.63 3.28
CA ASN A 61 0.45 8.01 3.68
C ASN A 61 1.35 8.32 2.47
N TYR A 62 1.14 7.63 1.36
CA TYR A 62 1.86 7.81 0.11
C TYR A 62 1.64 9.20 -0.50
N LEU A 63 0.38 9.61 -0.63
CA LEU A 63 0.04 10.93 -1.12
C LEU A 63 0.44 12.01 -0.11
N ALA A 64 0.31 11.77 1.19
CA ALA A 64 0.80 12.69 2.21
C ALA A 64 2.30 12.98 2.06
N SER A 65 3.11 11.94 1.81
CA SER A 65 4.54 12.10 1.53
C SER A 65 4.78 12.82 0.21
N GLU A 66 4.00 12.55 -0.84
CA GLU A 66 4.15 13.21 -2.14
C GLU A 66 3.83 14.70 -2.07
N VAL A 67 2.74 15.07 -1.38
CA VAL A 67 2.35 16.47 -1.14
C VAL A 67 3.41 17.18 -0.30
N ALA A 68 3.95 16.53 0.73
CA ALA A 68 5.02 17.09 1.53
C ALA A 68 6.33 17.27 0.74
N ASP A 69 6.68 16.31 -0.13
CA ASP A 69 7.86 16.40 -1.01
C ASP A 69 7.75 17.58 -1.99
N GLU A 70 6.60 17.78 -2.63
CA GLU A 70 6.39 18.91 -3.54
C GLU A 70 6.35 20.25 -2.81
N GLY A 71 5.72 20.30 -1.64
CA GLY A 71 5.75 21.50 -0.80
C GLY A 71 7.19 21.85 -0.41
N TRP A 72 8.00 20.85 -0.07
CA TRP A 72 9.43 21.05 0.20
C TRP A 72 10.18 21.56 -1.03
N GLU A 73 9.96 20.98 -2.23
CA GLU A 73 10.58 21.45 -3.47
C GLU A 73 10.41 22.96 -3.69
N PHE A 74 9.24 23.52 -3.35
CA PHE A 74 8.95 24.94 -3.55
C PHE A 74 9.31 25.85 -2.38
N PHE A 75 9.21 25.36 -1.13
CA PHE A 75 9.31 26.21 0.07
C PHE A 75 10.51 25.89 0.97
N GLY A 76 11.32 24.88 0.61
CA GLY A 76 12.45 24.45 1.42
C GLY A 76 12.04 23.64 2.65
N ASP A 77 12.93 23.60 3.64
CA ASP A 77 12.85 22.73 4.81
C ASP A 77 11.82 23.21 5.85
N ASP A 78 10.54 23.20 5.49
CA ASP A 78 9.46 23.57 6.40
C ASP A 78 9.26 22.53 7.53
N ALA A 79 9.27 22.98 8.78
CA ALA A 79 9.15 22.12 9.96
C ALA A 79 7.89 21.23 9.94
N VAL A 80 6.75 21.78 9.53
CA VAL A 80 5.47 21.05 9.51
C VAL A 80 5.47 19.98 8.42
N LEU A 81 5.94 20.32 7.21
CA LEU A 81 6.06 19.35 6.12
C LEU A 81 7.07 18.25 6.43
N ILE A 82 8.17 18.56 7.12
CA ILE A 82 9.16 17.57 7.60
C ILE A 82 8.50 16.58 8.56
N LEU A 83 7.75 17.06 9.56
CA LEU A 83 7.05 16.20 10.51
C LEU A 83 5.99 15.33 9.83
N ILE A 84 5.19 15.90 8.93
CA ILE A 84 4.19 15.17 8.15
C ILE A 84 4.85 14.08 7.30
N ARG A 85 5.94 14.41 6.59
CA ARG A 85 6.69 13.45 5.76
C ARG A 85 7.30 12.34 6.60
N ALA A 86 7.91 12.67 7.74
CA ALA A 86 8.46 11.67 8.66
C ALA A 86 7.37 10.74 9.22
N LEU A 87 6.21 11.27 9.60
CA LEU A 87 5.08 10.48 10.08
C LEU A 87 4.51 9.58 8.97
N ALA A 88 4.33 10.10 7.76
CA ALA A 88 3.90 9.34 6.59
C ALA A 88 4.88 8.19 6.27
N THR A 89 6.19 8.47 6.37
CA THR A 89 7.27 7.49 6.14
C THR A 89 7.24 6.38 7.20
N ALA A 90 7.12 6.73 8.48
CA ALA A 90 6.98 5.77 9.57
C ALA A 90 5.73 4.89 9.41
N ARG A 91 4.57 5.49 9.12
CA ARG A 91 3.30 4.77 8.86
C ARG A 91 3.34 3.88 7.62
N SER A 92 4.22 4.18 6.66
CA SER A 92 4.46 3.36 5.47
C SER A 92 5.42 2.19 5.72
N GLY A 93 5.82 1.95 6.98
CA GLY A 93 6.67 0.83 7.37
C GLY A 93 8.18 1.11 7.25
N ALA A 94 8.60 2.37 7.18
CA ALA A 94 10.01 2.76 7.07
C ALA A 94 10.48 3.59 8.29
N PRO A 95 10.49 3.02 9.51
CA PRO A 95 10.82 3.76 10.73
C PRO A 95 12.25 4.32 10.72
N ARG A 96 13.22 3.62 10.12
CA ARG A 96 14.62 4.08 10.04
C ARG A 96 14.77 5.30 9.13
N ALA A 97 14.11 5.30 7.97
CA ALA A 97 14.09 6.46 7.08
C ALA A 97 13.45 7.67 7.76
N ALA A 98 12.40 7.46 8.56
CA ALA A 98 11.80 8.52 9.38
C ALA A 98 12.78 9.04 10.45
N GLN A 99 13.51 8.16 11.15
CA GLN A 99 14.54 8.56 12.12
C GLN A 99 15.66 9.38 11.49
N GLU A 100 16.13 8.95 10.32
CA GLU A 100 17.18 9.65 9.57
C GLU A 100 16.71 11.05 9.16
N LEU A 101 15.48 11.18 8.65
CA LEU A 101 14.88 12.47 8.30
C LEU A 101 14.79 13.40 9.51
N LEU A 102 14.26 12.90 10.65
CA LEU A 102 14.15 13.68 11.88
C LEU A 102 15.52 14.09 12.43
N GLY A 103 16.51 13.20 12.39
CA GLY A 103 17.88 13.47 12.84
C GLY A 103 18.57 14.52 11.98
N LYS A 104 18.52 14.40 10.66
CA LYS A 104 19.12 15.34 9.70
C LYS A 104 18.52 16.75 9.77
N LYS A 105 17.26 16.86 10.18
CA LYS A 105 16.50 18.12 10.18
C LYS A 105 16.14 18.61 11.59
N ARG A 106 16.73 18.04 12.64
CA ARG A 106 16.39 18.31 14.04
C ARG A 106 16.40 19.80 14.39
N ASP A 107 17.34 20.56 13.83
CA ASP A 107 17.55 21.98 14.16
C ASP A 107 16.46 22.89 13.57
N LEU A 108 15.66 22.36 12.64
CA LEU A 108 14.58 23.09 11.95
C LEU A 108 13.20 22.80 12.56
N ILE A 109 13.10 21.78 13.41
CA ILE A 109 11.84 21.35 14.00
C ILE A 109 11.52 22.24 15.20
N VAL A 110 10.47 23.06 15.06
CA VAL A 110 10.02 23.99 16.11
C VAL A 110 9.25 23.27 17.23
N ASP A 111 8.42 22.27 16.89
CA ASP A 111 7.70 21.45 17.87
C ASP A 111 8.55 20.25 18.28
N ALA A 112 9.44 20.48 19.25
CA ALA A 112 10.30 19.43 19.79
C ALA A 112 9.51 18.24 20.38
N ALA A 113 8.28 18.45 20.83
CA ALA A 113 7.51 17.41 21.49
C ALA A 113 6.78 16.47 20.51
N GLU A 114 6.20 17.02 19.44
CA GLU A 114 5.62 16.20 18.36
C GLU A 114 6.72 15.35 17.71
N ALA A 115 7.88 15.94 17.43
CA ALA A 115 9.02 15.20 16.88
C ALA A 115 9.56 14.13 17.83
N LYS A 116 9.61 14.41 19.13
CA LYS A 116 10.02 13.43 20.15
C LYS A 116 9.05 12.25 20.21
N SER A 117 7.74 12.53 20.18
CA SER A 117 6.69 11.50 20.15
C SER A 117 6.75 10.64 18.89
N LEU A 118 7.05 11.26 17.75
CA LEU A 118 7.25 10.54 16.48
C LEU A 118 8.54 9.69 16.51
N LEU A 119 9.63 10.23 17.04
CA LEU A 119 10.88 9.48 17.21
C LEU A 119 10.66 8.25 18.14
N ALA A 120 9.97 8.44 19.27
CA ALA A 120 9.61 7.34 20.16
C ALA A 120 8.77 6.26 19.46
N ARG A 121 7.82 6.69 18.62
CA ARG A 121 7.04 5.77 17.78
C ARG A 121 7.94 4.95 16.85
N THR A 122 8.91 5.56 16.18
CA THR A 122 9.80 4.81 15.27
C THR A 122 10.61 3.73 16.00
N PHE A 123 11.03 3.99 17.24
CA PHE A 123 11.68 2.98 18.06
C PHE A 123 10.74 1.84 18.47
N LYS A 124 9.49 2.15 18.81
CA LYS A 124 8.46 1.13 19.05
C LYS A 124 8.22 0.27 17.80
N ASP A 125 8.16 0.87 16.61
CA ASP A 125 8.00 0.15 15.35
C ASP A 125 9.22 -0.76 15.06
N LEU A 126 10.44 -0.30 15.36
CA LEU A 126 11.65 -1.12 15.27
C LEU A 126 11.67 -2.28 16.27
N TRP A 127 11.20 -2.06 17.50
CA TRP A 127 11.04 -3.14 18.47
C TRP A 127 10.02 -4.18 18.00
N LYS A 128 8.88 -3.76 17.45
CA LYS A 128 7.89 -4.71 16.89
C LYS A 128 8.47 -5.58 15.78
N ALA A 129 9.35 -5.02 14.95
CA ALA A 129 9.97 -5.74 13.84
C ALA A 129 11.10 -6.68 14.30
N SER A 130 11.91 -6.27 15.29
CA SER A 130 13.16 -6.95 15.65
C SER A 130 13.09 -7.75 16.95
N GLY A 131 12.14 -7.45 17.83
CA GLY A 131 12.09 -7.96 19.20
C GLY A 131 13.17 -7.39 20.13
N GLU A 132 14.04 -6.50 19.65
CA GLU A 132 15.17 -6.01 20.43
C GLU A 132 14.76 -5.03 21.53
N GLU A 133 15.03 -5.39 22.78
CA GLU A 133 14.64 -4.60 23.96
C GLU A 133 15.26 -3.19 23.98
N ARG A 134 16.43 -2.98 23.37
CA ARG A 134 17.08 -1.65 23.30
C ARG A 134 16.16 -0.60 22.68
N TYR A 135 15.41 -0.96 21.63
CA TYR A 135 14.50 -0.03 20.96
C TYR A 135 13.31 0.28 21.84
N LEU A 136 12.84 -0.69 22.61
CA LEU A 136 11.75 -0.49 23.56
C LEU A 136 12.16 0.46 24.70
N ARG A 137 13.40 0.36 25.19
CA ARG A 137 13.97 1.28 26.19
C ARG A 137 14.08 2.71 25.65
N GLU A 138 14.59 2.90 24.44
CA GLU A 138 14.66 4.22 23.80
C GLU A 138 13.26 4.84 23.64
N ALA A 139 12.27 4.05 23.19
CA ALA A 139 10.89 4.52 23.11
C ALA A 139 10.34 4.94 24.48
N PHE A 140 10.57 4.13 25.52
CA PHE A 140 10.16 4.46 26.88
C PHE A 140 10.76 5.79 27.35
N GLU A 141 12.08 5.96 27.25
CA GLU A 141 12.76 7.17 27.73
C GLU A 141 12.24 8.43 27.06
N LEU A 142 12.02 8.39 25.74
CA LEU A 142 11.49 9.53 25.00
C LEU A 142 10.07 9.91 25.45
N TYR A 143 9.16 8.93 25.58
CA TYR A 143 7.81 9.18 26.07
C TYR A 143 7.79 9.61 27.54
N TYR A 144 8.60 8.98 28.39
CA TYR A 144 8.63 9.23 29.83
C TYR A 144 9.15 10.63 30.15
N GLN A 145 10.24 11.05 29.50
CA GLN A 145 10.75 12.41 29.66
C GLN A 145 9.70 13.46 29.26
N ASP A 146 8.96 13.22 28.17
CA ASP A 146 7.92 14.14 27.70
C ASP A 146 6.72 14.19 28.67
N TYR A 147 6.31 13.03 29.17
CA TYR A 147 5.31 12.88 30.22
C TYR A 147 5.70 13.66 31.48
N THR A 148 6.93 13.50 31.97
CA THR A 148 7.40 14.20 33.18
C THR A 148 7.55 15.70 32.99
N ALA A 149 8.03 16.15 31.82
CA ALA A 149 8.23 17.57 31.52
C ALA A 149 6.91 18.34 31.49
N THR A 150 5.84 17.67 31.05
CA THR A 150 4.48 18.26 31.03
C THR A 150 3.69 18.01 32.31
N LYS A 151 4.28 17.36 33.33
CA LYS A 151 3.58 16.96 34.56
C LYS A 151 2.28 16.18 34.29
N GLY A 152 2.26 15.35 33.24
CA GLY A 152 1.06 14.63 32.81
C GLY A 152 -0.01 15.52 32.16
N ASP A 153 0.31 16.75 31.78
CA ASP A 153 -0.61 17.63 31.03
C ASP A 153 -0.96 17.06 29.65
N ARG A 154 -0.02 16.33 29.04
CA ARG A 154 -0.26 15.57 27.82
C ARG A 154 -0.49 14.10 28.11
N ALA A 155 -1.71 13.64 27.85
CA ALA A 155 -2.10 12.26 28.08
C ALA A 155 -1.42 11.28 27.11
N PHE A 156 -1.22 11.68 25.84
CA PHE A 156 -0.67 10.82 24.79
C PHE A 156 0.76 10.30 25.08
N PRO A 157 1.75 11.14 25.46
CA PRO A 157 3.06 10.65 25.86
C PRO A 157 3.01 9.76 27.11
N GLY A 158 2.17 10.12 28.09
CA GLY A 158 2.02 9.36 29.34
C GLY A 158 1.52 7.93 29.13
N VAL A 159 0.45 7.74 28.35
CA VAL A 159 -0.08 6.38 28.09
C VAL A 159 0.89 5.53 27.28
N ASN A 160 1.66 6.15 26.37
CA ASN A 160 2.69 5.42 25.62
C ASN A 160 3.86 5.06 26.53
N ALA A 161 4.29 5.93 27.45
CA ALA A 161 5.28 5.59 28.47
C ALA A 161 4.81 4.42 29.36
N ALA A 162 3.55 4.44 29.81
CA ALA A 162 2.94 3.35 30.57
C ALA A 162 2.93 2.04 29.77
N SER A 163 2.57 2.10 28.47
CA SER A 163 2.60 0.95 27.58
C SER A 163 4.01 0.38 27.39
N MET A 164 5.02 1.24 27.17
CA MET A 164 6.41 0.78 27.02
C MET A 164 6.94 0.17 28.33
N ALA A 165 6.60 0.75 29.48
CA ALA A 165 6.94 0.18 30.79
C ALA A 165 6.33 -1.21 30.97
N LEU A 166 5.07 -1.41 30.54
CA LEU A 166 4.41 -2.72 30.59
C LEU A 166 5.14 -3.74 29.71
N PHE A 167 5.52 -3.36 28.49
CA PHE A 167 6.27 -4.23 27.58
C PHE A 167 7.69 -4.55 28.09
N LEU A 168 8.30 -3.65 28.88
CA LEU A 168 9.57 -3.88 29.59
C LEU A 168 9.41 -4.74 30.85
N GLY A 169 8.20 -5.21 31.18
CA GLY A 169 7.92 -5.95 32.41
C GLY A 169 7.90 -5.11 33.69
N ARG A 170 7.93 -3.77 33.58
CA ARG A 170 7.90 -2.83 34.71
C ARG A 170 6.46 -2.55 35.12
N ASN A 171 5.77 -3.60 35.59
CA ASN A 171 4.33 -3.59 35.82
C ASN A 171 3.87 -2.51 36.81
N GLU A 172 4.60 -2.30 37.90
CA GLU A 172 4.26 -1.26 38.89
C GLU A 172 4.38 0.15 38.32
N GLU A 173 5.45 0.42 37.58
CA GLU A 173 5.67 1.70 36.89
C GLU A 173 4.60 1.96 35.84
N ALA A 174 4.27 0.95 35.03
CA ALA A 174 3.22 1.02 34.02
C ALA A 174 1.86 1.40 34.64
N ARG A 175 1.44 0.69 35.71
CA ARG A 175 0.18 0.96 36.41
C ARG A 175 0.15 2.34 37.05
N ARG A 176 1.25 2.78 37.67
CA ARG A 176 1.35 4.11 38.28
C ARG A 176 1.16 5.21 37.23
N ILE A 177 1.90 5.15 36.12
CA ILE A 177 1.80 6.15 35.04
C ILE A 177 0.38 6.15 34.43
N ALA A 178 -0.18 4.96 34.15
CA ALA A 178 -1.53 4.84 33.60
C ALA A 178 -2.59 5.45 34.54
N ALA A 179 -2.49 5.22 35.85
CA ALA A 179 -3.39 5.80 36.84
C ALA A 179 -3.29 7.33 36.91
N GLU A 180 -2.07 7.87 36.87
CA GLU A 180 -1.81 9.33 36.85
C GLU A 180 -2.41 9.98 35.60
N VAL A 181 -2.22 9.38 34.41
CA VAL A 181 -2.78 9.86 33.14
C VAL A 181 -4.31 9.79 33.14
N LEU A 182 -4.88 8.68 33.60
CA LEU A 182 -6.33 8.50 33.67
C LEU A 182 -6.98 9.52 34.63
N ALA A 183 -6.33 9.81 35.77
CA ALA A 183 -6.78 10.84 36.69
C ALA A 183 -6.74 12.23 36.04
N ALA A 184 -5.67 12.56 35.32
CA ALA A 184 -5.55 13.84 34.61
C ALA A 184 -6.63 14.03 33.53
N ILE A 185 -6.95 12.98 32.76
CA ILE A 185 -8.04 13.01 31.77
C ILE A 185 -9.38 13.27 32.45
N ARG A 186 -9.69 12.59 33.56
CA ARG A 186 -10.98 12.73 34.27
C ARG A 186 -11.20 14.14 34.82
N VAL A 187 -10.14 14.89 35.12
CA VAL A 187 -10.21 16.28 35.60
C VAL A 187 -10.44 17.27 34.45
N ARG A 188 -9.95 16.96 33.23
CA ARG A 188 -10.07 17.85 32.06
C ARG A 188 -11.39 17.65 31.30
N SER A 189 -12.43 18.42 31.69
CA SER A 189 -13.67 18.70 30.93
C SER A 189 -14.58 17.50 30.55
N ALA A 190 -15.88 17.78 30.35
CA ALA A 190 -16.89 16.81 29.92
C ALA A 190 -16.85 16.49 28.40
N ALA A 191 -16.19 17.33 27.59
CA ALA A 191 -16.14 17.20 26.14
C ALA A 191 -14.81 16.58 25.66
N MET A 192 -14.63 15.29 25.91
CA MET A 192 -13.43 14.55 25.46
C MET A 192 -13.48 14.24 23.96
N GLY A 193 -12.37 14.51 23.27
CA GLY A 193 -12.15 14.07 21.88
C GLY A 193 -11.87 12.56 21.77
N TYR A 194 -11.82 12.04 20.54
CA TYR A 194 -11.56 10.61 20.28
C TYR A 194 -10.28 10.11 20.96
N TRP A 195 -9.15 10.81 20.77
CA TRP A 195 -7.86 10.38 21.30
C TRP A 195 -7.78 10.40 22.82
N GLU A 196 -8.49 11.30 23.50
CA GLU A 196 -8.55 11.32 24.96
C GLU A 196 -9.33 10.12 25.50
N ARG A 197 -10.45 9.77 24.86
CA ARG A 197 -11.24 8.57 25.21
C ARG A 197 -10.44 7.29 25.02
N VAL A 198 -9.76 7.16 23.87
CA VAL A 198 -8.85 6.03 23.59
C VAL A 198 -7.72 5.97 24.60
N THR A 199 -7.11 7.11 24.94
CA THR A 199 -6.05 7.17 25.94
C THR A 199 -6.54 6.68 27.30
N GLY A 200 -7.75 7.06 27.70
CA GLY A 200 -8.37 6.55 28.93
C GLY A 200 -8.61 5.04 28.90
N ALA A 201 -9.11 4.51 27.78
CA ALA A 201 -9.30 3.07 27.59
C ALA A 201 -7.97 2.29 27.66
N GLU A 202 -6.92 2.80 27.03
CA GLU A 202 -5.57 2.20 27.09
C GLU A 202 -4.99 2.24 28.51
N CYS A 203 -5.21 3.33 29.26
CA CYS A 203 -4.80 3.39 30.67
C CYS A 203 -5.50 2.33 31.53
N LEU A 204 -6.80 2.12 31.33
CA LEU A 204 -7.56 1.05 31.99
C LEU A 204 -7.00 -0.33 31.64
N LEU A 205 -6.68 -0.54 30.36
CA LEU A 205 -6.12 -1.80 29.87
C LEU A 205 -4.74 -2.06 30.49
N VAL A 206 -3.83 -1.08 30.51
CA VAL A 206 -2.52 -1.17 31.19
C VAL A 206 -2.68 -1.44 32.69
N GLY A 207 -3.74 -0.90 33.30
CA GLY A 207 -4.12 -1.18 34.69
C GLY A 207 -4.56 -2.62 34.96
N GLY A 208 -4.92 -3.39 33.91
CA GLY A 208 -5.49 -4.73 34.02
C GLY A 208 -7.03 -4.76 34.05
N GLU A 209 -7.70 -3.62 33.87
CA GLU A 209 -9.16 -3.47 33.96
C GLU A 209 -9.84 -3.75 32.60
N ILE A 210 -9.79 -5.00 32.13
CA ILE A 210 -10.16 -5.38 30.75
C ILE A 210 -11.60 -4.98 30.39
N GLU A 211 -12.57 -5.26 31.24
CA GLU A 211 -13.99 -4.96 30.95
C GLU A 211 -14.29 -3.45 30.99
N GLN A 212 -13.59 -2.70 31.85
CA GLN A 212 -13.70 -1.23 31.85
C GLN A 212 -13.06 -0.65 30.58
N ALA A 213 -11.92 -1.20 30.14
CA ALA A 213 -11.29 -0.82 28.89
C ALA A 213 -12.20 -1.13 27.69
N ARG A 214 -12.86 -2.29 27.67
CA ARG A 214 -13.86 -2.65 26.64
C ARG A 214 -14.97 -1.60 26.54
N ALA A 215 -15.59 -1.25 27.66
CA ALA A 215 -16.65 -0.24 27.69
C ALA A 215 -16.14 1.14 27.23
N ALA A 216 -14.93 1.53 27.64
CA ALA A 216 -14.31 2.79 27.24
C ALA A 216 -13.98 2.82 25.74
N TYR A 217 -13.49 1.72 25.15
CA TYR A 217 -13.27 1.60 23.71
C TYR A 217 -14.58 1.70 22.93
N LEU A 218 -15.62 0.97 23.34
CA LEU A 218 -16.94 1.06 22.68
C LEU A 218 -17.49 2.48 22.69
N LEU A 219 -17.36 3.20 23.81
CA LEU A 219 -17.76 4.62 23.89
C LEU A 219 -16.90 5.54 23.00
N ALA A 220 -15.62 5.23 22.83
CA ALA A 220 -14.72 6.00 21.98
C ALA A 220 -15.02 5.79 20.48
N THR A 221 -15.39 4.56 20.10
CA THR A 221 -15.63 4.17 18.71
C THR A 221 -17.09 4.33 18.27
N SER A 222 -18.03 4.54 19.21
CA SER A 222 -19.44 4.85 18.92
C SER A 222 -19.70 6.32 18.54
N ALA A 223 -18.69 7.19 18.63
CA ALA A 223 -18.81 8.58 18.19
C ALA A 223 -18.94 8.66 16.64
N GLU A 224 -19.63 9.67 16.13
CA GLU A 224 -19.88 9.77 14.68
C GLU A 224 -18.58 9.88 13.86
N LYS A 225 -18.46 9.00 12.86
CA LYS A 225 -17.43 8.94 11.80
C LYS A 225 -15.98 9.05 12.28
N ILE A 226 -15.48 7.98 12.89
CA ILE A 226 -14.04 7.81 13.16
C ILE A 226 -13.32 7.32 11.90
N PRO A 227 -12.21 7.96 11.47
CA PRO A 227 -11.40 7.46 10.36
C PRO A 227 -10.89 6.03 10.60
N TYR A 228 -10.97 5.16 9.60
CA TYR A 228 -10.53 3.77 9.72
C TYR A 228 -9.05 3.64 10.13
N ALA A 229 -8.18 4.55 9.68
CA ALA A 229 -6.77 4.59 10.10
C ALA A 229 -6.60 4.78 11.62
N HIS A 230 -7.51 5.51 12.27
CA HIS A 230 -7.52 5.68 13.72
C HIS A 230 -7.94 4.39 14.42
N LEU A 231 -9.04 3.77 13.97
CA LEU A 231 -9.51 2.48 14.52
C LEU A 231 -8.45 1.39 14.36
N ALA A 232 -7.78 1.32 13.20
CA ALA A 232 -6.71 0.36 12.92
C ALA A 232 -5.54 0.52 13.89
N THR A 233 -5.11 1.76 14.13
CA THR A 233 -4.03 2.06 15.07
C THR A 233 -4.41 1.69 16.50
N THR A 234 -5.63 2.03 16.93
CA THR A 234 -6.13 1.74 18.28
C THR A 234 -6.29 0.23 18.51
N ARG A 235 -6.87 -0.51 17.56
CA ARG A 235 -6.96 -1.98 17.63
C ARG A 235 -5.58 -2.61 17.76
N ALA A 236 -4.64 -2.22 16.90
CA ALA A 236 -3.28 -2.75 16.93
C ALA A 236 -2.58 -2.52 18.28
N GLN A 237 -2.85 -1.38 18.93
CA GLN A 237 -2.33 -1.09 20.27
C GLN A 237 -2.99 -1.96 21.34
N ALA A 238 -4.32 -2.11 21.31
CA ALA A 238 -5.07 -2.95 22.24
C ALA A 238 -4.63 -4.42 22.16
N ARG A 239 -4.50 -4.98 20.95
CA ARG A 239 -3.98 -6.34 20.73
C ARG A 239 -2.61 -6.56 21.38
N LEU A 240 -1.70 -5.59 21.21
CA LEU A 240 -0.35 -5.65 21.76
C LEU A 240 -0.33 -5.62 23.30
N LEU A 241 -1.17 -4.77 23.90
CA LEU A 241 -1.36 -4.71 25.35
C LEU A 241 -1.95 -6.03 25.89
N LEU A 242 -3.01 -6.55 25.27
CA LEU A 242 -3.62 -7.83 25.65
C LEU A 242 -2.63 -8.99 25.60
N ARG A 243 -1.83 -9.08 24.52
CA ARG A 243 -0.78 -10.08 24.39
C ARG A 243 0.23 -10.01 25.53
N GLN A 244 0.66 -8.81 25.91
CA GLN A 244 1.60 -8.64 27.03
C GLN A 244 0.97 -9.02 28.37
N LEU A 245 -0.33 -8.77 28.54
CA LEU A 245 -1.09 -9.14 29.74
C LEU A 245 -1.46 -10.64 29.78
N GLY A 246 -1.14 -11.41 28.74
CA GLY A 246 -1.45 -12.84 28.66
C GLY A 246 -2.90 -13.16 28.30
N HIS A 247 -3.62 -12.21 27.69
CA HIS A 247 -4.97 -12.40 27.18
C HIS A 247 -4.98 -12.69 25.67
N ASP A 248 -6.12 -13.20 25.18
CA ASP A 248 -6.37 -13.31 23.74
C ASP A 248 -6.31 -11.92 23.10
N GLU A 249 -5.43 -11.75 22.11
CA GLU A 249 -5.21 -10.47 21.45
C GLU A 249 -6.46 -9.99 20.70
N GLY A 250 -7.29 -10.91 20.21
CA GLY A 250 -8.52 -10.59 19.47
C GLY A 250 -9.73 -10.24 20.35
N SER A 251 -9.63 -10.39 21.67
CA SER A 251 -10.77 -10.30 22.59
C SER A 251 -11.47 -8.93 22.63
N LEU A 252 -10.83 -7.86 22.13
CA LEU A 252 -11.39 -6.52 22.00
C LEU A 252 -11.65 -6.08 20.55
N ASP A 253 -11.46 -6.95 19.55
CA ASP A 253 -11.58 -6.57 18.13
C ASP A 253 -12.96 -6.05 17.75
N SER A 254 -14.02 -6.57 18.37
CA SER A 254 -15.40 -6.13 18.16
C SER A 254 -15.64 -4.65 18.53
N CYS A 255 -14.74 -4.04 19.31
CA CYS A 255 -14.79 -2.63 19.63
C CYS A 255 -14.35 -1.73 18.45
N PHE A 256 -13.72 -2.31 17.43
CA PHE A 256 -13.09 -1.58 16.32
C PHE A 256 -13.64 -2.07 14.97
N PRO A 257 -14.83 -1.61 14.55
CA PRO A 257 -15.43 -2.04 13.29
C PRO A 257 -14.61 -1.53 12.11
N LEU A 258 -13.77 -2.40 11.56
CA LEU A 258 -12.93 -2.14 10.39
C LEU A 258 -13.44 -2.96 9.22
N PRO A 259 -13.71 -2.32 8.07
CA PRO A 259 -14.25 -3.04 6.93
C PRO A 259 -13.16 -3.81 6.19
N ASN A 260 -13.57 -4.82 5.43
CA ASN A 260 -12.66 -5.68 4.67
C ASN A 260 -12.34 -5.09 3.29
N VAL A 261 -11.21 -5.53 2.75
CA VAL A 261 -10.78 -5.21 1.39
C VAL A 261 -11.17 -6.35 0.45
N ILE A 262 -11.82 -6.01 -0.65
CA ILE A 262 -12.26 -6.97 -1.67
C ILE A 262 -11.47 -6.71 -2.94
N ALA A 263 -10.71 -7.70 -3.38
CA ALA A 263 -10.29 -7.79 -4.77
C ALA A 263 -11.39 -8.50 -5.56
N PHE A 264 -11.66 -8.04 -6.77
CA PHE A 264 -12.71 -8.59 -7.60
C PHE A 264 -12.18 -9.01 -8.97
N VAL A 265 -12.73 -10.11 -9.47
CA VAL A 265 -12.56 -10.55 -10.85
C VAL A 265 -13.85 -11.15 -11.33
N GLY A 266 -14.24 -10.90 -12.57
CA GLY A 266 -15.45 -11.51 -13.10
C GLY A 266 -15.40 -11.78 -14.59
N HIS A 267 -16.33 -12.62 -15.02
CA HIS A 267 -16.54 -12.84 -16.44
C HIS A 267 -17.06 -11.58 -17.11
N ARG A 268 -16.51 -11.34 -18.29
CA ARG A 268 -17.10 -10.40 -19.25
C ARG A 268 -18.40 -10.93 -19.81
N LEU A 269 -19.27 -10.01 -20.24
CA LEU A 269 -20.46 -10.37 -21.00
C LEU A 269 -20.10 -11.13 -22.27
N ASP A 270 -20.96 -12.06 -22.66
CA ASP A 270 -20.79 -12.79 -23.90
C ASP A 270 -20.87 -11.85 -25.12
N PRO A 271 -20.04 -12.05 -26.15
CA PRO A 271 -20.27 -11.45 -27.46
C PRO A 271 -21.57 -12.02 -28.07
N PRO A 272 -22.26 -11.27 -28.95
CA PRO A 272 -23.57 -11.66 -29.50
C PRO A 272 -23.60 -13.07 -30.12
N ASN A 273 -22.48 -13.52 -30.69
CA ASN A 273 -22.37 -14.78 -31.43
C ASN A 273 -21.67 -15.91 -30.64
N ARG A 274 -21.60 -15.85 -29.30
CA ARG A 274 -20.99 -16.94 -28.51
C ARG A 274 -21.87 -18.20 -28.60
N LEU A 275 -21.31 -19.29 -29.14
CA LEU A 275 -22.03 -20.55 -29.35
C LEU A 275 -22.56 -21.19 -28.06
N ALA A 276 -21.78 -21.10 -26.99
CA ALA A 276 -22.18 -21.53 -25.65
C ALA A 276 -22.24 -20.29 -24.73
N PRO A 277 -23.44 -19.75 -24.47
CA PRO A 277 -23.60 -18.64 -23.55
C PRO A 277 -23.01 -19.01 -22.19
N ARG A 278 -22.38 -18.05 -21.52
CA ARG A 278 -21.82 -18.19 -20.18
C ARG A 278 -22.30 -17.05 -19.31
N PHE A 279 -22.13 -15.82 -19.78
CA PHE A 279 -22.67 -14.63 -19.14
C PHE A 279 -23.42 -13.73 -20.12
N PRO A 280 -24.64 -14.15 -20.55
CA PRO A 280 -25.51 -13.29 -21.35
C PRO A 280 -25.98 -12.08 -20.53
N GLU A 281 -26.18 -10.96 -21.22
CA GLU A 281 -26.55 -9.67 -20.61
C GLU A 281 -27.84 -9.72 -19.79
N ALA A 282 -28.80 -10.58 -20.17
CA ALA A 282 -30.02 -10.80 -19.41
C ALA A 282 -29.80 -11.28 -17.96
N LEU A 283 -28.64 -11.87 -17.65
CA LEU A 283 -28.29 -12.29 -16.30
C LEU A 283 -27.67 -11.17 -15.46
N ALA A 284 -27.27 -10.04 -16.06
CA ALA A 284 -26.58 -8.96 -15.36
C ALA A 284 -27.33 -8.45 -14.11
N PRO A 285 -28.67 -8.23 -14.13
CA PRO A 285 -29.40 -7.80 -12.93
C PRO A 285 -29.35 -8.84 -11.79
N ALA A 286 -29.55 -10.12 -12.10
CA ALA A 286 -29.52 -11.19 -11.09
C ALA A 286 -28.12 -11.39 -10.50
N ILE A 287 -27.07 -11.24 -11.32
CA ILE A 287 -25.68 -11.29 -10.84
C ILE A 287 -25.36 -10.06 -9.99
N LYS A 288 -25.85 -8.87 -10.34
CA LYS A 288 -25.68 -7.66 -9.52
C LYS A 288 -26.22 -7.84 -8.09
N GLU A 289 -27.40 -8.45 -7.93
CA GLU A 289 -27.95 -8.73 -6.59
C GLU A 289 -27.07 -9.70 -5.79
N ARG A 290 -26.57 -10.76 -6.42
CA ARG A 290 -25.68 -11.72 -5.76
C ARG A 290 -24.34 -11.10 -5.37
N ILE A 291 -23.82 -10.18 -6.19
CA ILE A 291 -22.64 -9.37 -5.84
C ILE A 291 -22.97 -8.50 -4.62
N ARG A 292 -24.13 -7.85 -4.57
CA ARG A 292 -24.56 -7.03 -3.42
C ARG A 292 -24.63 -7.84 -2.13
N GLU A 293 -25.20 -9.04 -2.16
CA GLU A 293 -25.24 -9.95 -1.01
C GLU A 293 -23.83 -10.39 -0.55
N ALA A 294 -22.92 -10.66 -1.49
CA ALA A 294 -21.54 -11.02 -1.18
C ALA A 294 -20.77 -9.84 -0.57
N VAL A 295 -20.89 -8.64 -1.15
CA VAL A 295 -20.30 -7.38 -0.65
C VAL A 295 -20.75 -7.09 0.79
N TRP A 296 -22.05 -7.28 1.07
CA TRP A 296 -22.60 -7.10 2.42
C TRP A 296 -22.06 -8.12 3.41
N ARG A 297 -22.11 -9.42 3.08
CA ARG A 297 -21.60 -10.50 3.96
C ARG A 297 -20.10 -10.36 4.23
N ALA A 298 -19.37 -9.88 3.23
CA ALA A 298 -17.96 -9.57 3.32
C ALA A 298 -17.63 -8.38 4.23
N GLN A 299 -18.62 -7.58 4.62
CA GLN A 299 -18.43 -6.30 5.31
C GLN A 299 -17.42 -5.40 4.56
N ALA A 300 -17.57 -5.34 3.24
CA ALA A 300 -16.64 -4.62 2.38
C ALA A 300 -16.66 -3.11 2.66
N GLY A 301 -15.47 -2.51 2.63
CA GLY A 301 -15.30 -1.04 2.64
C GLY A 301 -14.56 -0.55 1.41
N PHE A 302 -13.76 -1.42 0.81
CA PHE A 302 -12.83 -1.10 -0.26
C PHE A 302 -12.88 -2.19 -1.33
N GLY A 303 -13.07 -1.81 -2.60
CA GLY A 303 -13.19 -2.73 -3.72
C GLY A 303 -12.19 -2.44 -4.84
N TYR A 304 -11.44 -3.45 -5.27
CA TYR A 304 -10.44 -3.37 -6.35
C TYR A 304 -10.91 -4.17 -7.58
N SER A 305 -10.93 -3.58 -8.77
CA SER A 305 -11.39 -4.23 -10.02
C SER A 305 -10.81 -3.56 -11.27
N ALA A 306 -10.76 -4.30 -12.39
CA ALA A 306 -10.30 -3.79 -13.69
C ALA A 306 -11.40 -3.11 -14.53
N ALA A 307 -12.64 -3.01 -14.05
CA ALA A 307 -13.77 -2.32 -14.73
C ALA A 307 -14.11 -2.85 -16.14
N ALA A 308 -13.90 -4.14 -16.41
CA ALA A 308 -14.37 -4.76 -17.66
C ALA A 308 -15.91 -4.81 -17.74
N ASN A 309 -16.47 -4.89 -18.96
CA ASN A 309 -17.92 -5.00 -19.13
C ASN A 309 -18.49 -6.27 -18.47
N GLY A 310 -19.72 -6.19 -17.96
CA GLY A 310 -20.29 -7.27 -17.15
C GLY A 310 -19.91 -7.17 -15.68
N ALA A 311 -19.29 -8.22 -15.13
CA ALA A 311 -19.24 -8.44 -13.69
C ALA A 311 -18.42 -7.38 -12.93
N ASP A 312 -17.29 -6.94 -13.49
CA ASP A 312 -16.43 -5.92 -12.89
C ASP A 312 -17.15 -4.57 -12.73
N ILE A 313 -17.80 -4.07 -13.78
CA ILE A 313 -18.61 -2.84 -13.70
C ILE A 313 -19.79 -3.01 -12.72
N LEU A 314 -20.49 -4.17 -12.74
CA LEU A 314 -21.59 -4.42 -11.81
C LEU A 314 -21.13 -4.39 -10.34
N PHE A 315 -19.95 -4.94 -10.04
CA PHE A 315 -19.35 -4.88 -8.71
C PHE A 315 -19.00 -3.45 -8.29
N LEU A 316 -18.37 -2.68 -9.18
CA LEU A 316 -18.02 -1.29 -8.92
C LEU A 316 -19.27 -0.44 -8.66
N GLU A 317 -20.35 -0.64 -9.43
CA GLU A 317 -21.63 0.02 -9.19
C GLU A 317 -22.22 -0.33 -7.83
N VAL A 318 -22.25 -1.62 -7.46
CA VAL A 318 -22.77 -2.06 -6.15
C VAL A 318 -22.00 -1.38 -5.00
N MET A 319 -20.67 -1.33 -5.10
CA MET A 319 -19.83 -0.68 -4.10
C MET A 319 -20.12 0.83 -4.03
N GLN A 320 -20.18 1.51 -5.17
CA GLN A 320 -20.40 2.96 -5.24
C GLN A 320 -21.82 3.37 -4.83
N GLU A 321 -22.84 2.58 -5.18
CA GLU A 321 -24.24 2.76 -4.74
C GLU A 321 -24.36 2.68 -3.21
N ALA A 322 -23.55 1.83 -2.57
CA ALA A 322 -23.47 1.72 -1.12
C ALA A 322 -22.57 2.80 -0.45
N GLY A 323 -22.00 3.72 -1.23
CA GLY A 323 -21.10 4.75 -0.73
C GLY A 323 -19.72 4.23 -0.31
N LEU A 324 -19.34 3.03 -0.76
CA LEU A 324 -18.06 2.39 -0.46
C LEU A 324 -16.98 2.84 -1.44
N GLU A 325 -15.72 2.65 -1.06
CA GLU A 325 -14.58 3.11 -1.84
C GLU A 325 -14.19 2.09 -2.91
N THR A 326 -13.91 2.56 -4.12
CA THR A 326 -13.51 1.70 -5.24
C THR A 326 -12.19 2.15 -5.86
N TYR A 327 -11.33 1.19 -6.17
CA TYR A 327 -10.02 1.36 -6.76
C TYR A 327 -10.03 0.62 -8.11
N VAL A 328 -9.89 1.36 -9.20
CA VAL A 328 -9.92 0.81 -10.55
C VAL A 328 -8.51 0.75 -11.12
N HIS A 329 -8.02 -0.46 -11.35
CA HIS A 329 -6.67 -0.70 -11.87
C HIS A 329 -6.78 -1.46 -13.19
N LEU A 330 -6.49 -0.79 -14.30
CA LEU A 330 -6.55 -1.38 -15.63
C LEU A 330 -5.25 -2.12 -15.95
N PRO A 331 -5.31 -3.36 -16.46
CA PRO A 331 -4.14 -4.14 -16.85
C PRO A 331 -3.45 -3.65 -18.13
N LEU A 332 -4.04 -2.67 -18.82
CA LEU A 332 -3.63 -2.16 -20.12
C LEU A 332 -3.80 -0.64 -20.16
N PRO A 333 -3.19 0.04 -21.15
CA PRO A 333 -3.53 1.43 -21.45
C PRO A 333 -5.03 1.58 -21.70
N GLU A 334 -5.62 2.68 -21.21
CA GLU A 334 -7.09 2.84 -21.15
C GLU A 334 -7.77 2.65 -22.50
N GLU A 335 -7.24 3.25 -23.57
CA GLU A 335 -7.82 3.13 -24.92
C GLU A 335 -7.84 1.68 -25.42
N GLU A 336 -6.77 0.92 -25.16
CA GLU A 336 -6.69 -0.50 -25.51
C GLU A 336 -7.64 -1.34 -24.64
N PHE A 337 -7.70 -1.03 -23.35
CA PHE A 337 -8.60 -1.72 -22.42
C PHE A 337 -10.06 -1.52 -22.82
N ILE A 338 -10.45 -0.30 -23.19
CA ILE A 338 -11.80 0.01 -23.65
C ILE A 338 -12.14 -0.84 -24.88
N ARG A 339 -11.28 -0.83 -25.91
CA ARG A 339 -11.49 -1.63 -27.13
C ARG A 339 -11.60 -3.13 -26.85
N GLN A 340 -10.73 -3.66 -26.01
CA GLN A 340 -10.66 -5.10 -25.77
C GLN A 340 -11.71 -5.60 -24.79
N SER A 341 -12.02 -4.82 -23.74
CA SER A 341 -12.68 -5.30 -22.52
C SER A 341 -13.97 -4.58 -22.16
N VAL A 342 -14.27 -3.42 -22.77
CA VAL A 342 -15.46 -2.62 -22.44
C VAL A 342 -16.41 -2.54 -23.64
N ASP A 343 -15.89 -2.12 -24.79
CA ASP A 343 -16.67 -1.82 -25.99
C ASP A 343 -17.43 -3.05 -26.50
N ARG A 344 -18.63 -2.77 -27.02
CA ARG A 344 -19.46 -3.74 -27.73
C ARG A 344 -19.76 -3.19 -29.12
N PRO A 345 -19.78 -4.04 -30.16
CA PRO A 345 -20.14 -3.61 -31.52
C PRO A 345 -21.53 -2.96 -31.62
N ASP A 346 -22.46 -3.31 -30.72
CA ASP A 346 -23.89 -2.99 -30.84
C ASP A 346 -24.41 -1.97 -29.78
N GLY A 347 -23.56 -1.33 -28.97
CA GLY A 347 -24.07 -0.33 -28.03
C GLY A 347 -23.08 0.35 -27.08
N ASP A 348 -23.33 1.64 -26.83
CA ASP A 348 -22.52 2.54 -26.01
C ASP A 348 -22.82 2.47 -24.49
N GLU A 349 -23.80 1.67 -24.06
CA GLU A 349 -24.26 1.66 -22.66
C GLU A 349 -23.15 1.26 -21.67
N TRP A 350 -22.42 0.19 -21.96
CA TRP A 350 -21.33 -0.28 -21.10
C TRP A 350 -20.15 0.68 -21.07
N LEU A 351 -19.89 1.41 -22.16
CA LEU A 351 -18.90 2.48 -22.19
C LEU A 351 -19.32 3.66 -21.30
N ALA A 352 -20.61 4.03 -21.33
CA ALA A 352 -21.14 5.06 -20.42
C ALA A 352 -21.03 4.64 -18.95
N ARG A 353 -21.33 3.37 -18.64
CA ARG A 353 -21.21 2.80 -17.29
C ARG A 353 -19.75 2.71 -16.84
N TYR A 354 -18.84 2.28 -17.71
CA TYR A 354 -17.39 2.32 -17.48
C TYR A 354 -16.94 3.74 -17.08
N ARG A 355 -17.29 4.75 -17.88
CA ARG A 355 -16.96 6.16 -17.60
C ARG A 355 -17.53 6.63 -16.26
N ALA A 356 -18.74 6.19 -15.91
CA ALA A 356 -19.36 6.53 -14.63
C ALA A 356 -18.62 5.91 -13.44
N VAL A 357 -18.26 4.62 -13.51
CA VAL A 357 -17.57 3.95 -12.39
C VAL A 357 -16.13 4.42 -12.24
N THR A 358 -15.41 4.70 -13.33
CA THR A 358 -14.04 5.23 -13.26
C THR A 358 -14.00 6.66 -12.77
N ALA A 359 -14.95 7.50 -13.19
CA ALA A 359 -15.06 8.88 -12.70
C ALA A 359 -15.40 8.97 -11.20
N ASN A 360 -16.12 7.98 -10.67
CA ASN A 360 -16.50 7.92 -9.26
C ASN A 360 -15.50 7.16 -8.37
N ALA A 361 -14.49 6.52 -8.97
CA ALA A 361 -13.50 5.75 -8.25
C ALA A 361 -12.64 6.63 -7.32
N THR A 362 -12.25 6.08 -6.18
CA THR A 362 -11.27 6.67 -5.27
C THR A 362 -9.92 6.79 -5.95
N GLU A 363 -9.52 5.76 -6.69
CA GLU A 363 -8.28 5.73 -7.46
C GLU A 363 -8.52 5.09 -8.82
N PHE A 364 -7.86 5.64 -9.84
CA PHE A 364 -7.83 5.10 -11.20
C PHE A 364 -6.38 5.03 -11.67
N ILE A 365 -5.91 3.83 -11.99
CA ILE A 365 -4.56 3.55 -12.50
C ILE A 365 -4.70 2.69 -13.75
N CYS A 366 -3.86 2.94 -14.76
CA CYS A 366 -3.71 2.09 -15.93
C CYS A 366 -2.24 1.69 -16.08
N GLU A 367 -2.00 0.43 -16.43
CA GLU A 367 -0.67 -0.07 -16.74
C GLU A 367 -0.24 0.38 -18.14
N GLU A 368 1.05 0.65 -18.29
CA GLU A 368 1.64 1.03 -19.58
C GLU A 368 1.99 -0.19 -20.44
N HIS A 369 2.13 -1.37 -19.82
CA HIS A 369 2.49 -2.61 -20.51
C HIS A 369 1.35 -3.11 -21.40
N ALA A 370 1.65 -3.35 -22.67
CA ALA A 370 0.80 -4.05 -23.60
C ALA A 370 1.52 -5.33 -24.06
N GLY A 371 0.97 -6.50 -23.75
CA GLY A 371 1.59 -7.78 -24.07
C GLY A 371 0.73 -8.98 -23.68
N SER A 372 1.23 -10.17 -24.00
CA SER A 372 0.56 -11.46 -23.74
C SER A 372 0.28 -11.73 -22.25
N LEU A 373 1.05 -11.14 -21.34
CA LEU A 373 0.87 -11.25 -19.89
C LEU A 373 0.26 -10.01 -19.23
N ALA A 374 -0.22 -9.02 -19.99
CA ALA A 374 -0.74 -7.77 -19.42
C ALA A 374 -1.84 -7.98 -18.38
N PHE A 375 -2.82 -8.85 -18.67
CA PHE A 375 -3.88 -9.19 -17.70
C PHE A 375 -3.35 -9.92 -16.46
N ALA A 376 -2.44 -10.89 -16.63
CA ALA A 376 -1.86 -11.63 -15.51
C ALA A 376 -1.06 -10.69 -14.59
N TYR A 377 -0.25 -9.81 -15.18
CA TYR A 377 0.53 -8.82 -14.46
C TYR A 377 -0.35 -7.75 -13.80
N GLY A 378 -1.37 -7.25 -14.49
CA GLY A 378 -2.33 -6.30 -13.90
C GLY A 378 -3.11 -6.88 -12.72
N ASN A 379 -3.56 -8.14 -12.81
CA ASN A 379 -4.21 -8.83 -11.69
C ASN A 379 -3.28 -8.96 -10.47
N LEU A 380 -1.99 -9.22 -10.72
CA LEU A 380 -0.98 -9.28 -9.66
C LEU A 380 -0.80 -7.93 -8.95
N LEU A 381 -0.70 -6.84 -9.71
CA LEU A 381 -0.55 -5.49 -9.15
C LEU A 381 -1.81 -5.07 -8.38
N LEU A 382 -2.99 -5.31 -8.97
CA LEU A 382 -4.28 -5.02 -8.34
C LEU A 382 -4.43 -5.78 -7.02
N PHE A 383 -4.13 -7.08 -6.99
CA PHE A 383 -4.20 -7.88 -5.77
C PHE A 383 -3.15 -7.46 -4.74
N GLY A 384 -1.94 -7.15 -5.19
CA GLY A 384 -0.86 -6.64 -4.34
C GLY A 384 -1.24 -5.32 -3.66
N ALA A 385 -1.86 -4.40 -4.40
CA ALA A 385 -2.39 -3.14 -3.87
C ALA A 385 -3.50 -3.38 -2.83
N ALA A 386 -4.43 -4.30 -3.10
CA ALA A 386 -5.48 -4.69 -2.15
C ALA A 386 -4.88 -5.29 -0.85
N CYS A 387 -3.88 -6.18 -0.97
CA CYS A 387 -3.17 -6.74 0.18
C CYS A 387 -2.43 -5.67 1.00
N GLN A 388 -1.82 -4.71 0.31
CA GLN A 388 -1.11 -3.61 0.96
C GLN A 388 -2.07 -2.70 1.73
N HIS A 389 -3.22 -2.39 1.15
CA HIS A 389 -4.27 -1.61 1.81
C HIS A 389 -4.81 -2.34 3.04
N ALA A 390 -5.15 -3.62 2.92
CA ALA A 390 -5.62 -4.45 4.04
C ALA A 390 -4.59 -4.45 5.19
N ARG A 391 -3.31 -4.65 4.88
CA ARG A 391 -2.21 -4.59 5.87
C ARG A 391 -2.11 -3.23 6.57
N GLN A 392 -2.29 -2.11 5.85
CA GLN A 392 -2.24 -0.76 6.44
C GLN A 392 -3.40 -0.51 7.42
N LEU A 393 -4.57 -1.11 7.17
CA LEU A 393 -5.73 -1.06 8.06
C LEU A 393 -5.73 -2.16 9.14
N GLY A 394 -4.79 -3.10 9.05
CA GLY A 394 -4.82 -4.35 9.82
C GLY A 394 -6.06 -5.20 9.53
N SER A 395 -6.72 -4.99 8.39
CA SER A 395 -7.91 -5.70 7.95
C SER A 395 -7.56 -6.90 7.08
N ASP A 396 -8.57 -7.69 6.70
CA ASP A 396 -8.41 -8.83 5.82
C ASP A 396 -8.69 -8.47 4.36
N VAL A 397 -8.12 -9.27 3.46
CA VAL A 397 -8.35 -9.20 2.02
C VAL A 397 -8.89 -10.53 1.51
N GLN A 398 -9.90 -10.48 0.65
CA GLN A 398 -10.42 -11.65 -0.04
C GLN A 398 -10.68 -11.36 -1.52
N LEU A 399 -10.66 -12.42 -2.33
CA LEU A 399 -11.08 -12.35 -3.73
C LEU A 399 -12.55 -12.74 -3.84
N LEU A 400 -13.36 -11.87 -4.43
CA LEU A 400 -14.71 -12.21 -4.90
C LEU A 400 -14.68 -12.43 -6.41
N ALA A 401 -15.11 -13.62 -6.84
CA ALA A 401 -15.03 -14.03 -8.24
C ALA A 401 -16.41 -14.35 -8.83
N VAL A 402 -16.84 -13.65 -9.88
CA VAL A 402 -17.97 -14.09 -10.71
C VAL A 402 -17.44 -15.03 -11.78
N TRP A 403 -17.60 -16.33 -11.56
CA TRP A 403 -16.92 -17.36 -12.34
C TRP A 403 -17.81 -18.59 -12.54
N ASP A 404 -17.64 -19.29 -13.66
CA ASP A 404 -18.35 -20.52 -14.04
C ASP A 404 -17.62 -21.79 -13.56
N GLY A 405 -16.43 -21.66 -12.96
CA GLY A 405 -15.64 -22.79 -12.48
C GLY A 405 -14.78 -23.47 -13.56
N LEU A 406 -14.79 -22.95 -14.80
CA LEU A 406 -14.07 -23.52 -15.94
C LEU A 406 -12.75 -22.80 -16.23
N PRO A 407 -11.75 -23.47 -16.83
CA PRO A 407 -10.53 -22.82 -17.31
C PRO A 407 -10.83 -21.68 -18.29
N GLY A 408 -9.98 -20.65 -18.32
CA GLY A 408 -10.08 -19.54 -19.27
C GLY A 408 -9.46 -19.87 -20.63
N ASP A 409 -9.77 -19.03 -21.64
CA ASP A 409 -9.28 -19.18 -23.01
C ASP A 409 -7.84 -18.63 -23.21
N GLY A 410 -7.24 -18.00 -22.18
CA GLY A 410 -5.91 -17.39 -22.24
C GLY A 410 -5.37 -16.96 -20.88
N ALA A 411 -4.10 -16.56 -20.84
CA ALA A 411 -3.39 -16.17 -19.61
C ALA A 411 -3.99 -14.92 -18.96
N GLY A 412 -4.12 -14.94 -17.64
CA GLY A 412 -4.62 -13.79 -16.86
C GLY A 412 -6.14 -13.68 -16.82
N GLY A 413 -6.88 -14.68 -17.30
CA GLY A 413 -8.33 -14.77 -17.13
C GLY A 413 -8.75 -15.06 -15.69
N THR A 414 -10.06 -15.05 -15.44
CA THR A 414 -10.69 -15.26 -14.12
C THR A 414 -10.16 -16.51 -13.40
N ALA A 415 -10.00 -17.63 -14.10
CA ALA A 415 -9.50 -18.88 -13.53
C ALA A 415 -8.04 -18.78 -13.03
N ASP A 416 -7.18 -18.08 -13.76
CA ASP A 416 -5.78 -17.88 -13.38
C ASP A 416 -5.66 -16.99 -12.14
N TYR A 417 -6.47 -15.94 -12.07
CA TYR A 417 -6.48 -15.05 -10.91
C TYR A 417 -7.02 -15.76 -9.66
N VAL A 418 -8.10 -16.54 -9.79
CA VAL A 418 -8.61 -17.39 -8.70
C VAL A 418 -7.54 -18.37 -8.20
N ARG A 419 -6.83 -19.03 -9.11
CA ARG A 419 -5.72 -19.95 -8.76
C ARG A 419 -4.61 -19.20 -8.02
N MET A 420 -4.15 -18.09 -8.58
CA MET A 420 -3.10 -17.25 -7.99
C MET A 420 -3.43 -16.85 -6.55
N VAL A 421 -4.67 -16.40 -6.27
CA VAL A 421 -5.05 -16.00 -4.91
C VAL A 421 -5.12 -17.19 -3.96
N ARG A 422 -5.68 -18.33 -4.41
CA ARG A 422 -5.72 -19.58 -3.63
C ARG A 422 -4.32 -20.06 -3.23
N ASP A 423 -3.35 -19.94 -4.13
CA ASP A 423 -1.96 -20.33 -3.88
C ASP A 423 -1.31 -19.46 -2.78
N THR A 424 -1.84 -18.26 -2.53
CA THR A 424 -1.40 -17.42 -1.40
C THR A 424 -2.07 -17.77 -0.06
N GLY A 425 -3.00 -18.74 -0.04
CA GLY A 425 -3.76 -19.13 1.15
C GLY A 425 -4.85 -18.13 1.56
N ARG A 426 -5.16 -17.14 0.73
CA ARG A 426 -6.18 -16.12 1.01
C ARG A 426 -7.59 -16.58 0.60
N PRO A 427 -8.65 -16.07 1.26
CA PRO A 427 -10.02 -16.48 0.96
C PRO A 427 -10.45 -16.12 -0.47
N VAL A 428 -11.17 -17.03 -1.12
CA VAL A 428 -11.81 -16.82 -2.41
C VAL A 428 -13.28 -17.23 -2.32
N GLU A 429 -14.19 -16.28 -2.55
CA GLU A 429 -15.61 -16.55 -2.70
C GLU A 429 -15.99 -16.55 -4.19
N VAL A 430 -16.67 -17.60 -4.64
CA VAL A 430 -17.12 -17.72 -6.04
C VAL A 430 -18.63 -17.52 -6.13
N ILE A 431 -19.05 -16.47 -6.84
CA ILE A 431 -20.42 -16.26 -7.28
C ILE A 431 -20.59 -17.03 -8.60
N GLY A 432 -21.08 -18.26 -8.49
CA GLY A 432 -21.26 -19.14 -9.65
C GLY A 432 -22.21 -18.58 -10.69
N LEU A 433 -21.85 -18.60 -11.97
CA LEU A 433 -22.83 -18.38 -13.05
C LEU A 433 -23.72 -19.63 -13.21
N PRO A 434 -24.97 -19.49 -13.67
CA PRO A 434 -25.83 -20.64 -13.97
C PRO A 434 -25.10 -21.58 -14.93
N ALA A 435 -25.06 -22.87 -14.60
CA ALA A 435 -24.35 -23.86 -15.41
C ALA A 435 -24.91 -23.86 -16.84
N THR A 436 -24.09 -23.46 -17.81
CA THR A 436 -24.35 -23.77 -19.21
C THR A 436 -23.61 -25.05 -19.58
N THR A 437 -24.34 -25.91 -20.30
CA THR A 437 -23.90 -27.22 -20.75
C THR A 437 -22.55 -27.16 -21.44
N THR A 438 -21.75 -28.19 -21.16
CA THR A 438 -20.44 -28.47 -21.72
C THR A 438 -20.37 -28.23 -23.24
N GLY A 439 -19.71 -27.15 -23.63
CA GLY A 439 -19.11 -27.03 -24.95
C GLY A 439 -17.60 -26.97 -24.74
N SER A 440 -16.85 -27.95 -25.25
CA SER A 440 -15.39 -27.87 -25.23
C SER A 440 -14.95 -26.72 -26.12
N SER A 441 -14.29 -25.70 -25.55
CA SER A 441 -13.53 -24.75 -26.36
C SER A 441 -12.40 -25.49 -27.07
N PRO A 442 -12.08 -25.14 -28.33
CA PRO A 442 -10.86 -25.62 -28.98
C PRO A 442 -9.64 -25.15 -28.17
N PRO A 443 -8.53 -25.91 -28.20
CA PRO A 443 -7.30 -25.47 -27.55
C PRO A 443 -6.86 -24.12 -28.13
N PRO A 444 -6.31 -23.21 -27.29
CA PRO A 444 -5.78 -21.95 -27.78
C PRO A 444 -4.71 -22.23 -28.84
N ALA A 445 -4.70 -21.40 -29.89
CA ALA A 445 -3.65 -21.44 -30.90
C ALA A 445 -2.28 -21.26 -30.22
N PRO A 446 -1.21 -21.91 -30.71
CA PRO A 446 0.12 -21.76 -30.13
C PRO A 446 0.56 -20.29 -30.25
N VAL A 447 0.79 -19.66 -29.10
CA VAL A 447 1.30 -18.29 -29.04
C VAL A 447 2.82 -18.35 -29.24
N GLU A 448 3.31 -17.68 -30.30
CA GLU A 448 4.73 -17.47 -30.54
C GLU A 448 5.36 -16.61 -29.43
N GLU A 449 6.56 -16.99 -29.00
CA GLU A 449 7.43 -16.38 -27.97
C GLU A 449 6.71 -15.79 -26.75
N THR A 450 6.26 -16.68 -25.87
CA THR A 450 5.56 -16.34 -24.62
C THR A 450 6.44 -15.50 -23.70
N GLU A 451 5.96 -14.30 -23.36
CA GLU A 451 6.48 -13.56 -22.20
C GLU A 451 6.44 -14.46 -20.96
N GLN A 452 7.38 -14.25 -20.05
CA GLN A 452 7.44 -14.84 -18.74
C GLN A 452 7.46 -13.73 -17.70
N LEU A 453 6.75 -13.93 -16.59
CA LEU A 453 6.88 -13.05 -15.45
C LEU A 453 8.19 -13.37 -14.74
N LEU A 454 9.17 -12.47 -14.82
CA LEU A 454 10.50 -12.67 -14.24
C LEU A 454 10.83 -11.55 -13.27
N SER A 455 11.60 -11.89 -12.23
CA SER A 455 12.23 -10.93 -11.34
C SER A 455 13.66 -10.67 -11.80
N VAL A 456 14.03 -9.40 -11.95
CA VAL A 456 15.37 -8.98 -12.37
C VAL A 456 16.07 -8.22 -11.25
N LEU A 457 17.35 -8.54 -11.06
CA LEU A 457 18.29 -7.84 -10.19
C LEU A 457 19.38 -7.22 -11.06
N SER A 458 19.52 -5.90 -11.01
CA SER A 458 20.60 -5.15 -11.65
C SER A 458 21.57 -4.60 -10.60
N PHE A 459 22.86 -4.54 -10.94
CA PHE A 459 23.89 -3.85 -10.15
C PHE A 459 25.12 -3.54 -11.02
N SER A 460 25.94 -2.59 -10.57
CA SER A 460 27.24 -2.31 -11.22
C SER A 460 28.36 -3.05 -10.50
N LEU A 461 29.22 -3.72 -11.27
CA LEU A 461 30.45 -4.38 -10.82
C LEU A 461 31.57 -4.08 -11.82
N ALA A 462 32.65 -3.46 -11.34
CA ALA A 462 33.90 -3.29 -12.08
C ALA A 462 34.90 -4.38 -11.67
N PRO A 463 35.09 -5.46 -12.46
CA PRO A 463 35.86 -6.64 -12.03
C PRO A 463 37.32 -6.31 -11.68
N GLU A 464 37.93 -5.40 -12.44
CA GLU A 464 39.33 -4.97 -12.28
C GLU A 464 39.56 -4.20 -10.98
N GLN A 465 38.52 -3.60 -10.40
CA GLN A 465 38.59 -2.84 -9.15
C GLN A 465 38.23 -3.71 -7.94
N ASN A 466 37.66 -4.91 -8.14
CA ASN A 466 37.18 -5.77 -7.06
C ASN A 466 37.22 -7.28 -7.43
N GLU A 467 38.42 -7.78 -7.71
CA GLU A 467 38.67 -9.18 -8.12
C GLU A 467 38.19 -10.19 -7.06
N GLY A 468 38.41 -9.88 -5.78
CA GLY A 468 37.97 -10.72 -4.66
C GLY A 468 36.45 -10.85 -4.55
N ALA A 469 35.70 -9.76 -4.69
CA ALA A 469 34.23 -9.84 -4.74
C ALA A 469 33.76 -10.59 -5.99
N SER A 470 34.41 -10.36 -7.14
CA SER A 470 34.07 -11.04 -8.39
C SER A 470 34.16 -12.57 -8.26
N HIS A 471 35.22 -13.09 -7.61
CA HIS A 471 35.34 -14.54 -7.37
C HIS A 471 34.29 -15.09 -6.40
N ARG A 472 33.99 -14.38 -5.31
CA ARG A 472 32.95 -14.80 -4.35
C ARG A 472 31.56 -14.80 -4.99
N LEU A 473 31.24 -13.75 -5.74
CA LEU A 473 30.00 -13.64 -6.50
C LEU A 473 29.91 -14.76 -7.55
N ALA A 474 30.97 -15.06 -8.27
CA ALA A 474 30.98 -16.17 -9.22
C ALA A 474 30.70 -17.53 -8.54
N ALA A 475 31.24 -17.76 -7.34
CA ALA A 475 30.97 -18.98 -6.57
C ALA A 475 29.51 -19.06 -6.09
N PHE A 476 28.98 -17.96 -5.56
CA PHE A 476 27.57 -17.85 -5.17
C PHE A 476 26.66 -18.09 -6.37
N LEU A 477 26.87 -17.37 -7.47
CA LEU A 477 26.02 -17.46 -8.67
C LEU A 477 26.06 -18.86 -9.30
N ARG A 478 27.15 -19.63 -9.22
CA ARG A 478 27.15 -21.04 -9.67
C ARG A 478 26.13 -21.91 -8.95
N GLN A 479 25.76 -21.55 -7.72
CA GLN A 479 24.79 -22.27 -6.89
C GLN A 479 23.40 -21.61 -6.91
N SER A 480 23.27 -20.40 -7.44
CA SER A 480 22.01 -19.65 -7.50
C SER A 480 21.13 -20.10 -8.67
N GLU A 481 19.81 -20.21 -8.41
CA GLU A 481 18.77 -20.51 -9.40
C GLU A 481 18.44 -19.29 -10.29
N THR A 482 19.43 -18.81 -11.03
CA THR A 482 19.23 -17.76 -12.04
C THR A 482 18.74 -18.37 -13.35
N VAL A 483 17.67 -17.83 -13.91
CA VAL A 483 17.14 -18.18 -15.24
C VAL A 483 18.11 -17.74 -16.35
N HIS A 484 18.65 -16.54 -16.21
CA HIS A 484 19.55 -15.93 -17.19
C HIS A 484 20.45 -14.89 -16.52
N ARG A 485 21.56 -14.54 -17.19
CA ARG A 485 22.55 -13.57 -16.73
C ARG A 485 23.05 -12.76 -17.91
N GLU A 486 23.06 -11.45 -17.75
CA GLU A 486 23.61 -10.52 -18.75
C GLU A 486 24.70 -9.69 -18.11
N VAL A 487 25.78 -9.46 -18.85
CA VAL A 487 26.86 -8.53 -18.47
C VAL A 487 27.00 -7.50 -19.58
N LEU A 488 26.63 -6.25 -19.29
CA LEU A 488 26.59 -5.13 -20.23
C LEU A 488 27.57 -4.06 -19.77
N GLY A 489 28.83 -4.18 -20.19
CA GLY A 489 29.91 -3.33 -19.67
C GLY A 489 30.17 -3.63 -18.19
N GLN A 490 29.89 -2.66 -17.31
CA GLN A 490 29.97 -2.84 -15.86
C GLN A 490 28.63 -3.25 -15.22
N GLU A 491 27.53 -3.20 -15.98
CA GLU A 491 26.23 -3.60 -15.47
C GLU A 491 26.09 -5.12 -15.52
N VAL A 492 25.65 -5.71 -14.41
CA VAL A 492 25.27 -7.12 -14.32
C VAL A 492 23.77 -7.20 -14.07
N ARG A 493 23.07 -8.00 -14.87
CA ARG A 493 21.65 -8.33 -14.67
C ARG A 493 21.48 -9.81 -14.44
N LEU A 494 20.72 -10.16 -13.40
CA LEU A 494 20.40 -11.52 -13.03
C LEU A 494 18.88 -11.69 -13.03
N PHE A 495 18.40 -12.73 -13.72
CA PHE A 495 16.98 -13.00 -13.88
C PHE A 495 16.58 -14.23 -13.07
N PHE A 496 15.42 -14.17 -12.41
CA PHE A 496 14.90 -15.19 -11.50
C PHE A 496 13.43 -15.47 -11.80
N GLN A 497 13.00 -16.71 -11.55
CA GLN A 497 11.58 -17.09 -11.65
C GLN A 497 10.72 -16.45 -10.56
N THR A 498 11.30 -16.09 -9.41
CA THR A 498 10.55 -15.62 -8.24
C THR A 498 11.21 -14.38 -7.60
N PRO A 499 10.40 -13.49 -6.98
CA PRO A 499 10.94 -12.33 -6.29
C PRO A 499 11.71 -12.73 -5.02
N THR A 500 11.36 -13.86 -4.40
CA THR A 500 12.05 -14.36 -3.20
C THR A 500 13.48 -14.80 -3.53
N ALA A 501 13.70 -15.49 -4.66
CA ALA A 501 15.04 -15.84 -5.13
C ALA A 501 15.87 -14.59 -5.46
N ALA A 502 15.26 -13.62 -6.17
CA ALA A 502 15.91 -12.35 -6.48
C ALA A 502 16.27 -11.54 -5.22
N ALA A 503 15.37 -11.47 -4.23
CA ALA A 503 15.62 -10.77 -2.97
C ALA A 503 16.76 -11.42 -2.16
N ARG A 504 16.78 -12.76 -2.05
CA ARG A 504 17.88 -13.48 -1.39
C ARG A 504 19.22 -13.19 -2.07
N ALA A 505 19.24 -13.22 -3.41
CA ALA A 505 20.44 -12.91 -4.17
C ALA A 505 20.88 -11.45 -3.94
N ALA A 506 19.97 -10.49 -3.98
CA ALA A 506 20.30 -9.08 -3.75
C ALA A 506 20.89 -8.84 -2.35
N LEU A 507 20.33 -9.46 -1.31
CA LEU A 507 20.81 -9.34 0.06
C LEU A 507 22.19 -9.98 0.29
N GLU A 508 22.48 -11.08 -0.41
CA GLU A 508 23.80 -11.71 -0.38
C GLU A 508 24.83 -10.87 -1.15
N ILE A 509 24.49 -10.43 -2.36
CA ILE A 509 25.36 -9.61 -3.21
C ILE A 509 25.66 -8.27 -2.53
N GLY A 510 24.64 -7.59 -2.00
CA GLY A 510 24.78 -6.30 -1.30
C GLY A 510 25.63 -6.37 -0.03
N ARG A 511 25.87 -7.56 0.55
CA ARG A 511 26.84 -7.74 1.65
C ARG A 511 28.29 -7.82 1.16
N GLN A 512 28.50 -8.08 -0.12
CA GLN A 512 29.82 -8.32 -0.71
C GLN A 512 30.35 -7.16 -1.55
N ILE A 513 29.47 -6.26 -2.00
CA ILE A 513 29.81 -5.10 -2.82
C ILE A 513 29.18 -3.82 -2.26
N ASP A 514 29.92 -2.72 -2.32
CA ASP A 514 29.43 -1.39 -1.98
C ASP A 514 28.86 -0.73 -3.25
N SER A 515 27.71 -1.22 -3.70
CA SER A 515 27.03 -0.79 -4.93
C SER A 515 25.54 -0.65 -4.66
N THR A 516 24.88 0.22 -5.41
CA THR A 516 23.42 0.24 -5.45
C THR A 516 22.92 -0.99 -6.21
N LEU A 517 21.83 -1.60 -5.75
CA LEU A 517 21.18 -2.72 -6.42
C LEU A 517 19.74 -2.33 -6.75
N GLY A 518 19.24 -2.80 -7.90
CA GLY A 518 17.88 -2.54 -8.37
C GLY A 518 17.10 -3.84 -8.59
N LEU A 519 15.91 -3.93 -8.01
CA LEU A 519 15.01 -5.08 -8.13
C LEU A 519 13.70 -4.67 -8.81
N HIS A 520 13.31 -5.42 -9.83
CA HIS A 520 12.05 -5.25 -10.53
C HIS A 520 11.40 -6.60 -10.85
N THR A 521 10.09 -6.63 -11.06
CA THR A 521 9.38 -7.80 -11.58
C THR A 521 8.34 -7.35 -12.58
N GLY A 522 8.30 -8.03 -13.72
CA GLY A 522 7.33 -7.77 -14.77
C GLY A 522 7.44 -8.76 -15.92
N PRO A 523 6.55 -8.68 -16.91
CA PRO A 523 6.62 -9.47 -18.13
C PRO A 523 7.91 -9.21 -18.90
N MET A 524 8.60 -10.28 -19.29
CA MET A 524 9.84 -10.22 -20.05
C MET A 524 9.87 -11.35 -21.07
N ARG A 525 10.46 -11.13 -22.24
CA ARG A 525 10.51 -12.12 -23.32
C ARG A 525 11.94 -12.66 -23.47
N PRO A 526 12.19 -13.92 -23.08
CA PRO A 526 13.44 -14.58 -23.43
C PRO A 526 13.55 -14.71 -24.95
N GLY A 527 14.73 -14.46 -25.49
CA GLY A 527 15.02 -14.56 -26.91
C GLY A 527 16.49 -14.82 -27.18
N THR A 528 16.88 -14.65 -28.43
CA THR A 528 18.25 -14.81 -28.90
C THR A 528 18.70 -13.53 -29.57
N HIS A 529 19.85 -12.99 -29.15
CA HIS A 529 20.41 -11.78 -29.73
C HIS A 529 20.86 -12.04 -31.17
N ALA A 530 20.27 -11.34 -32.13
CA ALA A 530 20.40 -11.63 -33.56
C ALA A 530 21.84 -11.58 -34.10
N LEU A 531 22.72 -10.79 -33.47
CA LEU A 531 24.11 -10.64 -33.92
C LEU A 531 25.09 -11.61 -33.22
N THR A 532 24.81 -12.01 -31.97
CA THR A 532 25.75 -12.81 -31.17
C THR A 532 25.31 -14.27 -31.03
N GLY A 533 24.03 -14.57 -31.28
CA GLY A 533 23.45 -15.89 -31.05
C GLY A 533 23.29 -16.24 -29.57
N GLU A 534 23.62 -15.33 -28.65
CA GLU A 534 23.46 -15.55 -27.21
C GLU A 534 22.01 -15.37 -26.77
N LYS A 535 21.63 -16.06 -25.68
CA LYS A 535 20.34 -15.80 -25.03
C LYS A 535 20.32 -14.37 -24.48
N VAL A 536 19.19 -13.72 -24.58
CA VAL A 536 18.95 -12.36 -24.06
C VAL A 536 17.52 -12.25 -23.56
N ILE A 537 17.26 -11.35 -22.62
CA ILE A 537 15.91 -11.03 -22.17
C ILE A 537 15.49 -9.68 -22.77
N HIS A 538 14.45 -9.69 -23.59
CA HIS A 538 13.85 -8.49 -24.16
C HIS A 538 12.71 -7.95 -23.29
N GLY A 539 12.52 -6.62 -23.30
CA GLY A 539 11.38 -5.95 -22.68
C GLY A 539 11.78 -4.77 -21.79
N GLU A 540 10.90 -3.78 -21.68
CA GLU A 540 11.13 -2.55 -20.91
C GLU A 540 11.30 -2.83 -19.40
N HIS A 541 10.64 -3.87 -18.90
CA HIS A 541 10.78 -4.35 -17.52
C HIS A 541 12.22 -4.75 -17.17
N ALA A 542 13.00 -5.30 -18.11
CA ALA A 542 14.40 -5.65 -17.85
C ALA A 542 15.27 -4.40 -17.60
N ALA A 543 15.00 -3.31 -18.32
CA ALA A 543 15.72 -2.04 -18.15
C ALA A 543 15.29 -1.27 -16.87
N LYS A 544 14.09 -1.52 -16.36
CA LYS A 544 13.56 -0.81 -15.19
C LYS A 544 14.38 -1.05 -13.91
N ALA A 545 14.92 -2.26 -13.71
CA ALA A 545 15.83 -2.51 -12.58
C ALA A 545 17.15 -1.73 -12.71
N ALA A 546 17.66 -1.54 -13.93
CA ALA A 546 18.85 -0.74 -14.17
C ALA A 546 18.63 0.74 -13.81
N ALA A 547 17.44 1.27 -14.13
CA ALA A 547 17.10 2.66 -13.82
C ALA A 547 17.09 2.95 -12.31
N LEU A 548 16.80 1.95 -11.46
CA LEU A 548 16.86 2.08 -10.01
C LEU A 548 18.28 2.33 -9.48
N LEU A 549 19.32 1.98 -10.24
CA LEU A 549 20.72 2.16 -9.82
C LEU A 549 21.12 3.63 -9.68
N ALA A 550 20.42 4.53 -10.37
CA ALA A 550 20.66 5.97 -10.33
C ALA A 550 20.09 6.64 -9.06
N LEU A 551 19.27 5.94 -8.28
CA LEU A 551 18.60 6.50 -7.12
C LEU A 551 19.58 6.76 -5.96
N GLN A 552 19.25 7.79 -5.18
CA GLN A 552 20.00 8.21 -4.01
C GLN A 552 19.22 7.97 -2.71
N PRO A 553 19.90 7.61 -1.60
CA PRO A 553 21.36 7.46 -1.47
C PRO A 553 21.91 6.20 -2.16
N ALA A 554 23.18 6.22 -2.55
CA ALA A 554 23.86 5.05 -3.10
C ALA A 554 24.04 3.93 -2.05
N GLY A 555 24.28 2.70 -2.51
CA GLY A 555 24.56 1.54 -1.66
C GLY A 555 23.31 0.86 -1.06
N LEU A 556 22.11 1.24 -1.51
CA LEU A 556 20.87 0.60 -1.11
C LEU A 556 20.41 -0.46 -2.12
N ILE A 557 19.60 -1.41 -1.66
CA ILE A 557 18.87 -2.33 -2.52
C ILE A 557 17.48 -1.74 -2.77
N TYR A 558 17.29 -1.10 -3.92
CA TYR A 558 16.02 -0.53 -4.33
C TYR A 558 15.12 -1.59 -4.97
N ALA A 559 13.82 -1.46 -4.76
CA ALA A 559 12.79 -2.25 -5.41
C ALA A 559 11.68 -1.35 -5.96
N SER A 560 11.20 -1.70 -7.17
CA SER A 560 10.00 -1.09 -7.72
C SER A 560 8.74 -1.52 -6.96
N HIS A 561 7.63 -0.82 -7.18
CA HIS A 561 6.33 -1.22 -6.64
C HIS A 561 5.93 -2.66 -6.98
N ALA A 562 6.05 -3.05 -8.25
CA ALA A 562 5.70 -4.40 -8.71
C ALA A 562 6.48 -5.51 -7.98
N PHE A 563 7.77 -5.30 -7.75
CA PHE A 563 8.60 -6.24 -6.99
C PHE A 563 8.14 -6.32 -5.53
N ALA A 564 7.91 -5.18 -4.87
CA ALA A 564 7.46 -5.14 -3.49
C ALA A 564 6.06 -5.77 -3.31
N ALA A 565 5.16 -5.55 -4.27
CA ALA A 565 3.83 -6.16 -4.30
C ALA A 565 3.91 -7.69 -4.39
N LEU A 566 4.70 -8.21 -5.34
CA LEU A 566 4.83 -9.65 -5.54
C LEU A 566 5.57 -10.33 -4.38
N LEU A 567 6.61 -9.70 -3.83
CA LEU A 567 7.28 -10.20 -2.62
C LEU A 567 6.34 -10.22 -1.42
N GLY A 568 5.40 -9.26 -1.33
CA GLY A 568 4.36 -9.25 -0.30
C GLY A 568 3.32 -10.37 -0.44
N LEU A 569 3.10 -10.87 -1.66
CA LEU A 569 2.24 -12.04 -1.90
C LEU A 569 2.93 -13.35 -1.51
N TYR A 570 4.24 -13.43 -1.73
CA TYR A 570 5.09 -14.58 -1.40
C TYR A 570 6.20 -14.15 -0.43
N PRO A 571 5.86 -13.91 0.86
CA PRO A 571 6.77 -13.28 1.80
C PRO A 571 8.00 -14.15 2.07
N LEU A 572 9.15 -13.49 2.10
CA LEU A 572 10.42 -14.06 2.52
C LEU A 572 10.64 -13.74 4.02
N PRO A 573 10.68 -14.73 4.93
CA PRO A 573 10.84 -14.47 6.36
C PRO A 573 12.08 -13.63 6.66
N GLY A 574 11.91 -12.60 7.49
CA GLY A 574 12.95 -11.64 7.85
C GLY A 574 13.17 -10.52 6.82
N VAL A 575 12.63 -10.62 5.61
CA VAL A 575 12.87 -9.63 4.56
C VAL A 575 11.68 -8.69 4.40
N ASN A 576 11.97 -7.39 4.40
CA ASN A 576 10.98 -6.33 4.31
C ASN A 576 11.28 -5.37 3.15
N CYS A 577 10.21 -4.84 2.55
CA CYS A 577 10.26 -3.72 1.62
C CYS A 577 9.84 -2.43 2.34
N GLU A 578 10.80 -1.60 2.72
CA GLU A 578 10.57 -0.30 3.37
C GLU A 578 10.30 0.78 2.31
N PHE A 579 9.20 1.51 2.41
CA PHE A 579 8.91 2.59 1.46
C PHE A 579 9.84 3.79 1.63
N LEU A 580 10.46 4.25 0.54
CA LEU A 580 11.39 5.38 0.54
C LEU A 580 10.78 6.69 0.00
N GLY A 581 9.61 6.64 -0.61
CA GLY A 581 8.99 7.78 -1.27
C GLY A 581 8.70 7.53 -2.75
N TYR A 582 8.01 8.47 -3.36
CA TYR A 582 7.85 8.52 -4.82
C TYR A 582 9.11 9.05 -5.46
N ARG A 583 9.61 8.41 -6.52
CA ARG A 583 10.79 8.87 -7.28
C ARG A 583 10.51 8.73 -8.77
N ALA A 584 11.00 9.68 -9.55
CA ALA A 584 11.05 9.54 -11.00
C ALA A 584 12.33 8.76 -11.34
N LEU A 585 12.21 7.70 -12.14
CA LEU A 585 13.37 6.92 -12.57
C LEU A 585 14.15 7.60 -13.70
N ASN A 586 13.52 8.55 -14.40
CA ASN A 586 14.15 9.45 -15.35
C ASN A 586 13.36 10.79 -15.38
N PRO A 587 13.93 11.89 -15.92
CA PRO A 587 13.30 13.22 -15.86
C PRO A 587 11.91 13.32 -16.51
N SER A 588 11.60 12.44 -17.46
CA SER A 588 10.32 12.36 -18.16
C SER A 588 9.34 11.36 -17.55
N ALA A 589 9.78 10.50 -16.63
CA ALA A 589 8.97 9.43 -16.07
C ALA A 589 8.03 9.96 -14.99
N ARG A 590 6.84 9.36 -14.94
CA ARG A 590 5.94 9.49 -13.80
C ARG A 590 6.68 9.05 -12.53
N ARG A 591 6.51 9.79 -11.42
CA ARG A 591 7.03 9.33 -10.13
C ARG A 591 6.26 8.08 -9.71
N GLU A 592 6.99 7.06 -9.27
CA GLU A 592 6.41 5.81 -8.79
C GLU A 592 6.91 5.50 -7.37
N PRO A 593 6.19 4.68 -6.59
CA PRO A 593 6.61 4.36 -5.23
C PRO A 593 7.81 3.42 -5.27
N ILE A 594 8.89 3.83 -4.59
CA ILE A 594 10.14 3.09 -4.48
C ILE A 594 10.31 2.54 -3.07
N PHE A 595 10.83 1.32 -3.01
CA PHE A 595 11.06 0.59 -1.77
C PHE A 595 12.54 0.25 -1.61
N GLN A 596 12.95 0.01 -0.37
CA GLN A 596 14.22 -0.58 -0.01
C GLN A 596 14.00 -2.01 0.48
N VAL A 597 14.73 -2.97 -0.07
CA VAL A 597 14.74 -4.35 0.43
C VAL A 597 15.80 -4.48 1.53
N ARG A 598 15.40 -4.99 2.69
CA ARG A 598 16.27 -5.25 3.85
C ARG A 598 15.96 -6.59 4.50
N ALA A 599 16.98 -7.19 5.12
CA ALA A 599 16.88 -8.37 5.98
C ALA A 599 16.85 -7.99 7.46
#